data_AF-A0A966V6N1-F1
#
_entry.id   AF-A0A966V6N1-F1
#
_cell.length_a   1.000
_cell.length_b   1.000
_cell.length_c   1.000
_cell.angle_alpha   90.00
_cell.angle_beta   90.00
_cell.angle_gamma   90.00
#
_symmetry.space_group_name_H-M   'P 1'
#
loop_
_entity.id
_entity.type
_entity.pdbx_description
1 polymer ?
#
loop_
_entity_poly.entity_id
_entity_poly.type
_entity_poly.pdbx_seq_one_letter_code
_entity_poly.pdbx_strand_id
1 'polypeptide(L)'
;MSYFNHAFQKTFVATDGFYKTAGAYYNGINGNIGTDFKFTFVDPNTWLVPDVDGATTVACPLVLVSSSIHPNDKIGPFHGGYSETVKSKTINPKYISRFYRVDPCVPQQAQITIGLNQDNFEDPGTCSKEFLCGETYYLRVDIKGSPVLRTLSRNTYYTADAYTGCCAADALAPAAVNPLIVYVNWAFNLLNSPLINPFIEVHITYSDDAGTTWLELGDGTSSAANLALLQGYTMNPSTLPANATPADTLAGLIIDGAYVDTRFETCTFYPNDSILAYIEPVKVYASEVDYTGEPCTFTGLCVNNQCLPVQGAGYGENILRSLILTEGYAQQPFYTGMDLRIREITNGTDVFNAIDKNSTYTRYYIQHSVPRFNNPTGTFDNDQYLLEIVTSATDANFETFMTNWLANANSSCVGLETFSCPAACTPVSPTND
;
A
#
# COMPACT_ATOMS: atom_id res chain seq x y z
N MET A 1 -26.61 -14.22 28.20
CA MET A 1 -25.51 -14.79 27.39
C MET A 1 -25.58 -14.13 26.02
N SER A 2 -24.75 -13.11 25.78
CA SER A 2 -24.65 -12.55 24.43
C SER A 2 -23.91 -13.55 23.56
N TYR A 3 -24.54 -13.91 22.45
CA TYR A 3 -23.96 -14.74 21.40
C TYR A 3 -22.81 -13.94 20.80
N PHE A 4 -21.57 -14.24 21.19
CA PHE A 4 -20.40 -13.69 20.53
C PHE A 4 -20.30 -14.34 19.15
N ASN A 5 -20.15 -13.54 18.10
CA ASN A 5 -19.80 -14.07 16.79
C ASN A 5 -18.51 -14.90 16.93
N HIS A 6 -18.49 -16.08 16.33
CA HIS A 6 -17.52 -17.16 16.50
C HIS A 6 -16.06 -16.81 16.13
N ALA A 7 -15.80 -15.57 15.70
CA ALA A 7 -14.46 -15.01 15.48
C ALA A 7 -14.45 -13.55 15.96
N PHE A 8 -13.86 -13.31 17.14
CA PHE A 8 -13.69 -11.97 17.70
C PHE A 8 -12.21 -11.58 17.63
N GLN A 9 -11.93 -10.44 17.00
CA GLN A 9 -10.63 -9.79 17.01
C GLN A 9 -10.63 -8.66 18.04
N LYS A 10 -9.65 -8.68 18.95
CA LYS A 10 -9.43 -7.62 19.93
C LYS A 10 -8.15 -6.87 19.61
N THR A 11 -8.24 -5.56 19.46
CA THR A 11 -7.10 -4.67 19.16
C THR A 11 -6.50 -4.12 20.45
N PHE A 12 -5.17 -4.16 20.57
CA PHE A 12 -4.38 -3.59 21.67
C PHE A 12 -3.44 -2.54 21.09
N VAL A 13 -3.51 -1.30 21.62
CA VAL A 13 -2.60 -0.22 21.23
C VAL A 13 -1.33 -0.30 22.07
N ALA A 14 -0.19 -0.41 21.41
CA ALA A 14 1.11 -0.71 21.99
C ALA A 14 2.25 0.08 21.32
N THR A 15 2.02 1.35 20.99
CA THR A 15 2.96 2.17 20.21
C THR A 15 4.27 2.49 20.93
N ASP A 16 4.32 2.34 22.26
CA ASP A 16 5.53 2.49 23.09
C ASP A 16 6.15 1.12 23.51
N GLY A 17 5.66 0.03 22.93
CA GLY A 17 6.31 -1.28 22.96
C GLY A 17 6.08 -2.12 24.23
N PHE A 18 6.86 -3.19 24.32
CA PHE A 18 6.71 -4.26 25.30
C PHE A 18 7.37 -3.93 26.65
N TYR A 19 6.56 -3.95 27.71
CA TYR A 19 6.99 -3.68 29.07
C TYR A 19 7.44 -4.95 29.81
N LYS A 20 8.59 -4.91 30.47
CA LYS A 20 9.28 -6.13 30.94
C LYS A 20 9.65 -6.19 32.42
N THR A 21 9.32 -5.16 33.19
CA THR A 21 9.74 -5.10 34.59
C THR A 21 9.02 -6.17 35.41
N ALA A 22 9.71 -7.26 35.72
CA ALA A 22 9.19 -8.35 36.52
C ALA A 22 8.77 -7.88 37.93
N GLY A 23 7.69 -8.46 38.45
CA GLY A 23 7.12 -8.12 39.76
C GLY A 23 6.36 -6.79 39.81
N ALA A 24 6.32 -6.03 38.71
CA ALA A 24 5.52 -4.82 38.63
C ALA A 24 4.02 -5.17 38.52
N TYR A 25 3.16 -4.33 39.09
CA TYR A 25 1.72 -4.46 38.95
C TYR A 25 1.26 -3.83 37.62
N TYR A 26 0.34 -4.49 36.92
CA TYR A 26 -0.08 -4.05 35.58
C TYR A 26 -0.80 -2.69 35.56
N ASN A 27 -1.40 -2.27 36.69
CA ASN A 27 -1.98 -0.92 36.84
C ASN A 27 -0.93 0.20 36.66
N GLY A 28 0.38 -0.12 36.67
CA GLY A 28 1.45 0.81 36.34
C GLY A 28 1.70 0.99 34.84
N ILE A 29 1.00 0.25 33.97
CA ILE A 29 0.97 0.44 32.52
C ILE A 29 0.01 1.61 32.23
N ASN A 30 0.27 2.77 32.84
CA ASN A 30 -0.46 3.99 32.54
C ASN A 30 0.12 4.59 31.26
N GLY A 31 -0.69 4.63 30.22
CA GLY A 31 -0.42 5.46 29.06
C GLY A 31 -0.86 6.89 29.35
N ASN A 32 0.05 7.85 29.25
CA ASN A 32 -0.32 9.23 28.95
C ASN A 32 -0.70 9.32 27.47
N ILE A 33 -1.73 10.11 27.14
CA ILE A 33 -2.11 10.38 25.75
C ILE A 33 -0.86 10.75 24.94
N GLY A 34 -0.68 10.07 23.81
CA GLY A 34 0.33 10.40 22.81
C GLY A 34 1.77 9.93 23.09
N THR A 35 2.08 9.27 24.22
CA THR A 35 3.48 8.93 24.54
C THR A 35 3.77 7.58 25.22
N ASP A 36 2.80 6.89 25.84
CA ASP A 36 3.12 5.71 26.68
C ASP A 36 2.16 4.51 26.49
N PHE A 37 1.74 4.20 25.27
CA PHE A 37 0.91 3.00 25.06
C PHE A 37 1.76 1.73 25.09
N LYS A 38 1.85 1.12 26.28
CA LYS A 38 2.62 -0.10 26.54
C LYS A 38 1.71 -1.31 26.65
N PHE A 39 2.31 -2.47 26.43
CA PHE A 39 1.67 -3.76 26.68
C PHE A 39 2.61 -4.74 27.37
N THR A 40 2.04 -5.73 28.06
CA THR A 40 2.80 -6.83 28.68
C THR A 40 1.89 -8.03 28.94
N PHE A 41 2.48 -9.09 29.48
CA PHE A 41 1.75 -10.24 30.01
C PHE A 41 1.79 -10.24 31.53
N VAL A 42 0.70 -10.69 32.15
CA VAL A 42 0.58 -10.79 33.61
C VAL A 42 0.10 -12.17 34.01
N ASP A 43 0.50 -12.61 35.20
CA ASP A 43 -0.04 -13.83 35.80
C ASP A 43 -1.51 -13.59 36.21
N PRO A 44 -2.46 -14.44 35.79
CA PRO A 44 -3.88 -14.25 36.07
C PRO A 44 -4.25 -14.33 37.57
N ASN A 45 -3.40 -14.93 38.39
CA ASN A 45 -3.63 -15.10 39.83
C ASN A 45 -3.05 -13.94 40.64
N THR A 46 -1.85 -13.47 40.28
CA THR A 46 -1.14 -12.44 41.05
C THR A 46 -1.27 -11.05 40.45
N TRP A 47 -1.64 -10.95 39.18
CA TRP A 47 -1.69 -9.68 38.41
C TRP A 47 -0.35 -8.94 38.37
N LEU A 48 0.75 -9.67 38.58
CA LEU A 48 2.11 -9.17 38.43
C LEU A 48 2.66 -9.58 37.07
N VAL A 49 3.53 -8.74 36.52
CA VAL A 49 4.35 -9.07 35.35
C VAL A 49 5.32 -10.17 35.78
N PRO A 50 5.27 -11.37 35.19
CA PRO A 50 6.27 -12.40 35.46
C PRO A 50 7.60 -12.00 34.81
N ASP A 51 8.64 -12.83 34.97
CA ASP A 51 9.87 -12.62 34.19
C ASP A 51 9.56 -12.84 32.70
N VAL A 52 9.46 -11.76 31.94
CA VAL A 52 9.13 -11.75 30.50
C VAL A 52 10.34 -11.34 29.64
N ASP A 53 11.55 -11.37 30.20
CA ASP A 53 12.77 -11.10 29.46
C ASP A 53 13.22 -12.31 28.60
N GLY A 54 14.28 -12.13 27.82
CA GLY A 54 14.82 -13.14 26.91
C GLY A 54 15.41 -14.40 27.58
N ALA A 55 15.44 -14.46 28.92
CA ALA A 55 15.82 -15.64 29.70
C ALA A 55 14.64 -16.22 30.50
N THR A 56 13.40 -15.84 30.16
CA THR A 56 12.20 -16.30 30.86
C THR A 56 12.13 -17.81 30.97
N THR A 57 11.69 -18.30 32.13
CA THR A 57 11.33 -19.71 32.38
C THR A 57 9.82 -19.91 32.46
N VAL A 58 9.05 -18.86 32.16
CA VAL A 58 7.59 -18.88 32.25
C VAL A 58 7.04 -19.86 31.22
N ALA A 59 6.14 -20.73 31.66
CA ALA A 59 5.41 -21.70 30.82
C ALA A 59 3.89 -21.69 31.11
N CYS A 60 3.45 -20.90 32.09
CA CYS A 60 2.09 -20.86 32.57
C CYS A 60 1.17 -20.02 31.66
N PRO A 61 -0.16 -20.19 31.74
CA PRO A 61 -1.10 -19.30 31.08
C PRO A 61 -1.00 -17.87 31.62
N LEU A 62 -1.08 -16.88 30.73
CA LEU A 62 -0.93 -15.45 31.03
C LEU A 62 -2.08 -14.64 30.46
N VAL A 63 -2.25 -13.40 30.92
CA VAL A 63 -3.20 -12.44 30.35
C VAL A 63 -2.41 -11.34 29.66
N LEU A 64 -2.75 -11.04 28.41
CA LEU A 64 -2.22 -9.87 27.71
C LEU A 64 -2.94 -8.62 28.22
N VAL A 65 -2.17 -7.60 28.57
CA VAL A 65 -2.66 -6.32 29.08
C VAL A 65 -2.01 -5.18 28.31
N SER A 66 -2.80 -4.18 27.93
CA SER A 66 -2.29 -2.89 27.44
C SER A 66 -2.89 -1.72 28.23
N SER A 67 -2.23 -0.58 28.16
CA SER A 67 -2.77 0.70 28.62
C SER A 67 -4.15 1.00 28.01
N SER A 68 -4.97 1.76 28.73
CA SER A 68 -6.18 2.37 28.15
C SER A 68 -5.81 3.48 27.18
N ILE A 69 -6.65 3.68 26.16
CA ILE A 69 -6.58 4.83 25.25
C ILE A 69 -7.27 6.08 25.83
N HIS A 70 -8.06 5.93 26.89
CA HIS A 70 -8.85 7.01 27.47
C HIS A 70 -8.13 7.69 28.64
N PRO A 71 -7.93 9.02 28.60
CA PRO A 71 -7.32 9.78 29.68
C PRO A 71 -8.30 10.03 30.84
N ASN A 72 -9.60 10.11 30.52
CA ASN A 72 -10.65 10.48 31.45
C ASN A 72 -11.37 9.23 31.90
N ASP A 73 -11.21 8.86 33.17
CA ASP A 73 -11.85 7.67 33.74
C ASP A 73 -13.38 7.76 33.82
N LYS A 74 -13.95 8.98 33.82
CA LYS A 74 -15.39 9.18 34.09
C LYS A 74 -16.04 10.08 33.06
N ILE A 75 -17.27 9.71 32.71
CA ILE A 75 -18.19 10.51 31.91
C ILE A 75 -19.40 10.82 32.79
N GLY A 76 -19.26 11.88 33.58
CA GLY A 76 -20.23 12.22 34.62
C GLY A 76 -20.18 11.32 35.86
N PRO A 77 -21.18 11.41 36.75
CA PRO A 77 -21.14 10.78 38.08
C PRO A 77 -21.43 9.27 38.09
N PHE A 78 -22.06 8.72 37.05
CA PHE A 78 -22.55 7.33 37.04
C PHE A 78 -21.86 6.41 36.03
N HIS A 79 -21.10 6.97 35.07
CA HIS A 79 -20.35 6.19 34.08
C HIS A 79 -18.85 6.38 34.33
N GLY A 80 -18.13 5.29 34.57
CA GLY A 80 -16.68 5.32 34.79
C GLY A 80 -16.01 3.98 34.50
N GLY A 81 -14.69 3.91 34.66
CA GLY A 81 -13.87 2.75 34.31
C GLY A 81 -13.23 2.85 32.91
N TYR A 82 -13.27 4.03 32.28
CA TYR A 82 -12.72 4.22 30.93
C TYR A 82 -11.19 4.15 30.93
N SER A 83 -10.52 4.56 32.00
CA SER A 83 -9.06 4.47 32.10
C SER A 83 -8.56 3.09 32.54
N GLU A 84 -9.44 2.09 32.63
CA GLU A 84 -9.04 0.71 32.94
C GLU A 84 -8.22 0.13 31.78
N THR A 85 -7.13 -0.55 32.12
CA THR A 85 -6.28 -1.27 31.16
C THR A 85 -7.09 -2.28 30.35
N VAL A 86 -6.77 -2.39 29.06
CA VAL A 86 -7.40 -3.34 28.15
C VAL A 86 -6.77 -4.72 28.39
N LYS A 87 -7.60 -5.71 28.73
CA LYS A 87 -7.17 -7.07 29.07
C LYS A 87 -7.68 -8.10 28.07
N SER A 88 -6.88 -9.10 27.73
CA SER A 88 -7.34 -10.29 27.02
C SER A 88 -8.03 -11.28 27.96
N LYS A 89 -8.61 -12.34 27.40
CA LYS A 89 -8.85 -13.57 28.15
C LYS A 89 -7.51 -14.24 28.45
N THR A 90 -7.43 -15.09 29.48
CA THR A 90 -6.23 -15.89 29.75
C THR A 90 -5.85 -16.72 28.52
N ILE A 91 -4.60 -16.58 28.10
CA ILE A 91 -3.97 -17.24 26.97
C ILE A 91 -3.17 -18.40 27.51
N ASN A 92 -3.51 -19.60 27.06
CA ASN A 92 -2.69 -20.77 27.32
C ASN A 92 -1.72 -20.94 26.14
N PRO A 93 -0.40 -20.92 26.36
CA PRO A 93 0.57 -21.03 25.27
C PRO A 93 0.43 -22.33 24.48
N LYS A 94 -0.10 -23.41 25.09
CA LYS A 94 -0.38 -24.69 24.42
C LYS A 94 -1.49 -24.67 23.39
N TYR A 95 -2.37 -23.66 23.45
CA TYR A 95 -3.51 -23.52 22.54
C TYR A 95 -3.37 -22.31 21.62
N ILE A 96 -2.16 -21.76 21.50
CA ILE A 96 -1.84 -20.81 20.45
C ILE A 96 -1.66 -21.63 19.17
N SER A 97 -2.43 -21.29 18.14
CA SER A 97 -2.33 -21.96 16.83
C SER A 97 -1.42 -21.21 15.87
N ARG A 98 -1.35 -19.88 15.99
CA ARG A 98 -0.52 -19.01 15.14
C ARG A 98 -0.02 -17.79 15.91
N PHE A 99 1.22 -17.41 15.63
CA PHE A 99 1.81 -16.14 16.02
C PHE A 99 2.46 -15.53 14.78
N TYR A 100 1.96 -14.38 14.33
CA TYR A 100 2.46 -13.77 13.11
C TYR A 100 2.51 -12.26 13.17
N ARG A 101 3.41 -11.68 12.40
CA ARG A 101 3.61 -10.24 12.26
C ARG A 101 3.31 -9.82 10.83
N VAL A 102 2.61 -8.70 10.67
CA VAL A 102 2.38 -8.03 9.40
C VAL A 102 3.10 -6.70 9.43
N ASP A 103 4.08 -6.54 8.56
CA ASP A 103 4.85 -5.31 8.44
C ASP A 103 4.08 -4.28 7.59
N PRO A 104 4.22 -2.98 7.87
CA PRO A 104 3.61 -1.94 7.05
C PRO A 104 4.28 -1.89 5.68
N CYS A 105 3.49 -1.62 4.64
CA CYS A 105 3.98 -1.48 3.27
C CYS A 105 3.84 -0.05 2.78
N VAL A 106 4.96 0.47 2.26
CA VAL A 106 4.99 1.73 1.54
C VAL A 106 4.36 1.50 0.16
N PRO A 107 3.47 2.38 -0.31
CA PRO A 107 2.89 2.26 -1.63
C PRO A 107 3.97 2.47 -2.69
N GLN A 108 3.88 1.74 -3.79
CA GLN A 108 4.76 1.87 -4.94
C GLN A 108 3.94 2.16 -6.18
N GLN A 109 4.37 3.14 -6.97
CA GLN A 109 3.75 3.48 -8.25
C GLN A 109 4.04 2.39 -9.29
N ALA A 110 3.11 2.23 -10.24
CA ALA A 110 3.37 1.43 -11.43
C ALA A 110 4.32 2.21 -12.33
N GLN A 111 5.32 1.53 -12.88
CA GLN A 111 6.14 2.06 -13.97
C GLN A 111 6.23 1.00 -15.07
N ILE A 112 5.89 1.41 -16.29
CA ILE A 112 6.11 0.61 -17.48
C ILE A 112 7.02 1.38 -18.45
N THR A 113 7.89 0.67 -19.15
CA THR A 113 8.76 1.25 -20.17
C THR A 113 8.46 0.63 -21.52
N ILE A 114 8.38 1.48 -22.55
CA ILE A 114 8.02 1.12 -23.91
C ILE A 114 9.15 1.55 -24.83
N GLY A 115 9.74 0.63 -25.59
CA GLY A 115 10.92 0.92 -26.42
C GLY A 115 12.23 0.95 -25.64
N LEU A 116 13.18 1.77 -26.09
CA LEU A 116 14.52 1.84 -25.53
C LEU A 116 14.62 2.86 -24.39
N ASN A 117 15.45 2.56 -23.41
CA ASN A 117 15.83 3.42 -22.30
C ASN A 117 17.29 3.15 -21.88
N GLN A 118 17.78 3.92 -20.92
CA GLN A 118 19.14 3.80 -20.38
C GLN A 118 19.53 2.39 -19.89
N ASP A 119 18.57 1.55 -19.51
CA ASP A 119 18.84 0.25 -18.89
C ASP A 119 18.74 -0.91 -19.88
N ASN A 120 18.14 -0.71 -21.06
CA ASN A 120 17.88 -1.78 -22.03
C ASN A 120 18.45 -1.52 -23.44
N PHE A 121 19.14 -0.40 -23.68
CA PHE A 121 19.60 -0.04 -25.03
C PHE A 121 20.74 -0.90 -25.57
N GLU A 122 21.55 -1.49 -24.69
CA GLU A 122 22.66 -2.37 -25.07
C GLU A 122 22.24 -3.81 -25.39
N ASP A 123 20.97 -4.17 -25.18
CA ASP A 123 20.47 -5.53 -25.43
C ASP A 123 20.14 -5.70 -26.93
N PRO A 124 20.95 -6.45 -27.71
CA PRO A 124 20.88 -6.44 -29.16
C PRO A 124 19.64 -7.19 -29.66
N GLY A 125 18.59 -6.45 -30.03
CA GLY A 125 17.57 -6.89 -30.98
C GLY A 125 16.14 -7.09 -30.49
N THR A 126 15.78 -6.72 -29.27
CA THR A 126 14.43 -6.98 -28.73
C THR A 126 13.53 -5.74 -28.63
N CYS A 127 14.09 -4.55 -28.42
CA CYS A 127 13.31 -3.35 -28.07
C CYS A 127 13.46 -2.15 -29.02
N SER A 128 14.37 -2.22 -30.00
CA SER A 128 14.57 -1.18 -31.03
C SER A 128 13.61 -1.40 -32.20
N LYS A 129 12.44 -0.78 -32.15
CA LYS A 129 11.49 -0.83 -33.27
C LYS A 129 11.86 0.21 -34.32
N GLU A 130 12.05 -0.24 -35.56
CA GLU A 130 12.17 0.65 -36.71
C GLU A 130 10.78 1.19 -37.10
N PHE A 131 10.65 2.51 -37.16
CA PHE A 131 9.46 3.20 -37.62
C PHE A 131 9.67 3.71 -39.04
N LEU A 132 8.73 3.43 -39.94
CA LEU A 132 8.83 3.74 -41.36
C LEU A 132 7.95 4.94 -41.72
N CYS A 133 8.34 5.71 -42.73
CA CYS A 133 7.50 6.77 -43.28
C CYS A 133 6.23 6.21 -43.95
N GLY A 134 5.17 7.01 -43.99
CA GLY A 134 3.90 6.68 -44.63
C GLY A 134 2.98 5.77 -43.82
N GLU A 135 3.38 5.39 -42.60
CA GLU A 135 2.67 4.45 -41.74
C GLU A 135 2.07 5.15 -40.51
N THR A 136 1.05 4.52 -39.94
CA THR A 136 0.44 4.95 -38.67
C THR A 136 0.60 3.86 -37.62
N TYR A 137 1.16 4.21 -36.47
CA TYR A 137 1.38 3.30 -35.35
C TYR A 137 0.42 3.61 -34.19
N TYR A 138 -0.14 2.56 -33.59
CA TYR A 138 -1.15 2.69 -32.53
C TYR A 138 -0.67 2.09 -31.22
N LEU A 139 -0.62 2.89 -30.17
CA LEU A 139 -0.34 2.45 -28.81
C LEU A 139 -1.61 2.47 -27.98
N ARG A 140 -2.02 1.32 -27.47
CA ARG A 140 -3.11 1.22 -26.50
C ARG A 140 -2.55 1.18 -25.09
N VAL A 141 -3.06 2.05 -24.22
CA VAL A 141 -2.78 2.06 -22.78
C VAL A 141 -4.07 1.77 -22.03
N ASP A 142 -4.12 0.64 -21.31
CA ASP A 142 -5.19 0.29 -20.39
C ASP A 142 -4.83 0.74 -18.97
N ILE A 143 -5.76 1.43 -18.32
CA ILE A 143 -5.59 1.92 -16.95
C ILE A 143 -6.68 1.31 -16.07
N LYS A 144 -6.24 0.66 -14.99
CA LYS A 144 -7.07 -0.08 -14.05
C LYS A 144 -6.71 0.32 -12.61
N GLY A 145 -7.51 -0.17 -11.66
CA GLY A 145 -7.33 0.05 -10.23
C GLY A 145 -8.48 0.87 -9.63
N SER A 146 -8.53 0.93 -8.29
CA SER A 146 -9.62 1.62 -7.58
C SER A 146 -9.73 3.11 -7.91
N PRO A 147 -8.62 3.87 -8.10
CA PRO A 147 -8.70 5.28 -8.51
C PRO A 147 -9.50 5.52 -9.79
N VAL A 148 -9.29 4.65 -10.78
CA VAL A 148 -9.95 4.73 -12.09
C VAL A 148 -11.42 4.37 -11.93
N LEU A 149 -11.73 3.29 -11.22
CA LEU A 149 -13.11 2.86 -10.96
C LEU A 149 -13.90 3.91 -10.16
N ARG A 150 -13.26 4.61 -9.22
CA ARG A 150 -13.90 5.68 -8.44
C ARG A 150 -14.24 6.88 -9.31
N THR A 151 -13.30 7.28 -10.17
CA THR A 151 -13.46 8.50 -10.98
C THR A 151 -14.35 8.27 -12.20
N LEU A 152 -14.19 7.12 -12.88
CA LEU A 152 -14.80 6.84 -14.17
C LEU A 152 -15.89 5.75 -14.12
N SER A 153 -16.12 5.09 -12.99
CA SER A 153 -17.06 3.96 -12.82
C SER A 153 -16.78 2.73 -13.71
N ARG A 154 -15.64 2.71 -14.40
CA ARG A 154 -15.18 1.62 -15.27
C ARG A 154 -13.66 1.64 -15.40
N ASN A 155 -13.08 0.49 -15.76
CA ASN A 155 -11.72 0.47 -16.29
C ASN A 155 -11.70 1.23 -17.61
N THR A 156 -10.64 1.99 -17.86
CA THR A 156 -10.52 2.83 -19.04
C THR A 156 -9.34 2.39 -19.88
N TYR A 157 -9.39 2.74 -21.16
CA TYR A 157 -8.27 2.57 -22.07
C TYR A 157 -8.26 3.72 -23.05
N TYR A 158 -7.10 3.96 -23.65
CA TYR A 158 -6.94 4.95 -24.70
C TYR A 158 -5.95 4.44 -25.73
N THR A 159 -6.31 4.58 -27.00
CA THR A 159 -5.46 4.23 -28.13
C THR A 159 -4.94 5.52 -28.74
N ALA A 160 -3.64 5.77 -28.59
CA ALA A 160 -2.95 6.88 -29.21
C ALA A 160 -2.43 6.46 -30.59
N ASP A 161 -2.63 7.31 -31.59
CA ASP A 161 -2.11 7.13 -32.93
C ASP A 161 -0.91 8.05 -33.19
N ALA A 162 -0.03 7.63 -34.09
CA ALA A 162 1.11 8.41 -34.54
C ALA A 162 1.36 8.15 -36.02
N TYR A 163 1.17 9.18 -36.85
CA TYR A 163 1.48 9.14 -38.28
C TYR A 163 2.90 9.67 -38.52
N THR A 164 3.74 8.92 -39.24
CA THR A 164 5.15 9.29 -39.46
C THR A 164 5.36 10.28 -40.61
N GLY A 165 4.29 10.72 -41.28
CA GLY A 165 4.38 11.62 -42.42
C GLY A 165 4.62 10.89 -43.74
N CYS A 166 4.45 11.59 -44.86
CA CYS A 166 4.65 10.97 -46.17
C CYS A 166 6.14 10.66 -46.43
N CYS A 167 6.42 9.54 -47.10
CA CYS A 167 7.74 9.30 -47.66
C CYS A 167 8.10 10.33 -48.74
N ALA A 168 9.40 10.47 -49.03
CA ALA A 168 9.88 11.26 -50.16
C ALA A 168 9.25 10.75 -51.48
N ALA A 169 8.94 11.67 -52.40
CA ALA A 169 8.19 11.36 -53.63
C ALA A 169 8.91 10.38 -54.57
N ASP A 170 10.22 10.22 -54.42
CA ASP A 170 11.11 9.34 -55.17
C ASP A 170 11.55 8.09 -54.38
N ALA A 171 11.00 7.88 -53.18
CA ALA A 171 11.34 6.71 -52.37
C ALA A 171 10.82 5.41 -53.01
N LEU A 172 11.74 4.48 -53.30
CA LEU A 172 11.42 3.15 -53.86
C LEU A 172 10.87 2.17 -52.82
N ALA A 173 11.06 2.47 -51.53
CA ALA A 173 10.55 1.73 -50.37
C ALA A 173 10.35 2.71 -49.19
N PRO A 174 9.48 2.39 -48.22
CA PRO A 174 9.38 3.17 -46.99
C PRO A 174 10.73 3.25 -46.28
N ALA A 175 11.16 4.46 -45.94
CA ALA A 175 12.42 4.73 -45.25
C ALA A 175 12.19 4.88 -43.74
N ALA A 176 13.17 4.47 -42.95
CA ALA A 176 13.20 4.69 -41.51
C ALA A 176 13.13 6.19 -41.18
N VAL A 177 12.31 6.53 -40.19
CA VAL A 177 12.19 7.90 -39.66
C VAL A 177 12.73 7.98 -38.24
N ASN A 178 12.89 9.20 -37.73
CA ASN A 178 13.24 9.41 -36.33
C ASN A 178 12.16 8.80 -35.41
N PRO A 179 12.50 7.84 -34.53
CA PRO A 179 11.54 7.22 -33.61
C PRO A 179 10.82 8.20 -32.69
N LEU A 180 11.44 9.34 -32.36
CA LEU A 180 10.82 10.38 -31.53
C LEU A 180 9.51 10.92 -32.13
N ILE A 181 9.34 10.87 -33.46
CA ILE A 181 8.08 11.27 -34.10
C ILE A 181 6.92 10.46 -33.54
N VAL A 182 7.11 9.15 -33.35
CA VAL A 182 6.07 8.25 -32.87
C VAL A 182 5.83 8.44 -31.38
N TYR A 183 6.89 8.41 -30.58
CA TYR A 183 6.78 8.53 -29.12
C TYR A 183 6.19 9.87 -28.67
N VAL A 184 6.55 10.99 -29.32
CA VAL A 184 6.01 12.32 -29.01
C VAL A 184 4.53 12.41 -29.34
N ASN A 185 4.08 11.87 -30.48
CA ASN A 185 2.66 11.85 -30.83
C ASN A 185 1.85 11.01 -29.82
N TRP A 186 2.36 9.84 -29.43
CA TRP A 186 1.72 9.01 -28.41
C TRP A 186 1.63 9.71 -27.05
N ALA A 187 2.74 10.30 -26.58
CA ALA A 187 2.77 11.04 -25.32
C ALA A 187 1.80 12.22 -25.33
N PHE A 188 1.78 13.01 -26.42
CA PHE A 188 0.85 14.13 -26.56
C PHE A 188 -0.61 13.66 -26.47
N ASN A 189 -0.99 12.62 -27.21
CA ASN A 189 -2.35 12.11 -27.23
C ASN A 189 -2.79 11.56 -25.85
N LEU A 190 -1.90 10.88 -25.14
CA LEU A 190 -2.14 10.36 -23.79
C LEU A 190 -2.32 11.49 -22.77
N LEU A 191 -1.41 12.48 -22.77
CA LEU A 191 -1.41 13.59 -21.80
C LEU A 191 -2.52 14.63 -22.07
N ASN A 192 -2.92 14.79 -23.34
CA ASN A 192 -4.01 15.69 -23.72
C ASN A 192 -5.40 15.10 -23.44
N SER A 193 -5.49 13.79 -23.16
CA SER A 193 -6.76 13.12 -22.90
C SER A 193 -7.22 13.33 -21.46
N PRO A 194 -8.37 14.01 -21.20
CA PRO A 194 -8.83 14.32 -19.85
C PRO A 194 -9.30 13.08 -19.05
N LEU A 195 -9.49 11.95 -19.72
CA LEU A 195 -9.91 10.70 -19.08
C LEU A 195 -8.73 9.86 -18.58
N ILE A 196 -7.53 10.15 -19.07
CA ILE A 196 -6.33 9.33 -18.86
C ILE A 196 -5.27 10.11 -18.11
N ASN A 197 -5.08 11.38 -18.47
CA ASN A 197 -4.08 12.25 -17.87
C ASN A 197 -4.12 12.39 -16.35
N PRO A 198 -5.23 12.19 -15.60
CA PRO A 198 -5.17 12.29 -14.15
C PRO A 198 -4.52 11.07 -13.49
N PHE A 199 -4.27 10.00 -14.26
CA PHE A 199 -3.79 8.71 -13.74
C PHE A 199 -2.37 8.37 -14.16
N ILE A 200 -1.80 9.09 -15.13
CA ILE A 200 -0.48 8.79 -15.68
C ILE A 200 0.38 10.03 -15.86
N GLU A 201 1.68 9.83 -15.71
CA GLU A 201 2.73 10.69 -16.24
C GLU A 201 3.44 9.92 -17.36
N VAL A 202 3.85 10.61 -18.42
CA VAL A 202 4.43 10.00 -19.63
C VAL A 202 5.72 10.72 -19.99
N HIS A 203 6.84 10.16 -19.58
CA HIS A 203 8.18 10.68 -19.86
C HIS A 203 8.68 10.14 -21.20
N ILE A 204 9.19 11.03 -22.04
CA ILE A 204 9.82 10.68 -23.32
C ILE A 204 11.32 10.70 -23.10
N THR A 205 11.97 9.56 -23.24
CA THR A 205 13.41 9.41 -23.03
C THR A 205 14.08 9.14 -24.37
N TYR A 206 15.23 9.77 -24.62
CA TYR A 206 15.97 9.60 -25.87
C TYR A 206 17.48 9.78 -25.70
N SER A 207 18.23 9.28 -26.68
CA SER A 207 19.66 9.50 -26.83
C SER A 207 20.00 9.81 -28.28
N ASP A 208 20.75 10.89 -28.49
CA ASP A 208 21.28 11.33 -29.78
C ASP A 208 22.78 11.01 -29.97
N ASP A 209 23.39 10.34 -29.00
CA ASP A 209 24.82 10.01 -28.95
C ASP A 209 25.09 8.50 -28.77
N ALA A 210 24.24 7.69 -29.39
CA ALA A 210 24.30 6.23 -29.40
C ALA A 210 24.24 5.58 -28.00
N GLY A 211 23.48 6.18 -27.08
CA GLY A 211 23.17 5.64 -25.76
C GLY A 211 24.11 6.10 -24.64
N THR A 212 24.98 7.09 -24.90
CA THR A 212 25.92 7.58 -23.88
C THR A 212 25.19 8.49 -22.88
N THR A 213 24.42 9.45 -23.39
CA THR A 213 23.55 10.32 -22.60
C THR A 213 22.10 10.07 -22.94
N TRP A 214 21.26 10.08 -21.90
CA TRP A 214 19.82 9.95 -21.97
C TRP A 214 19.19 11.23 -21.45
N LEU A 215 18.35 11.81 -22.30
CA LEU A 215 17.69 13.08 -22.09
C LEU A 215 16.18 12.89 -22.09
N GLU A 216 15.49 13.79 -21.39
CA GLU A 216 14.03 13.84 -21.37
C GLU A 216 13.53 14.93 -22.31
N LEU A 217 12.48 14.62 -23.07
CA LEU A 217 11.74 15.60 -23.86
C LEU A 217 10.43 15.95 -23.14
N GLY A 218 10.34 17.19 -22.67
CA GLY A 218 9.18 17.66 -21.89
C GLY A 218 9.36 17.49 -20.39
N ASP A 219 8.24 17.54 -19.66
CA ASP A 219 8.21 17.38 -18.19
C ASP A 219 7.43 16.14 -17.71
N GLY A 220 6.96 15.30 -18.64
CA GLY A 220 6.17 14.11 -18.36
C GLY A 220 4.71 14.35 -17.96
N THR A 221 4.29 15.60 -17.74
CA THR A 221 2.97 15.94 -17.18
C THR A 221 2.00 16.49 -18.23
N SER A 222 0.71 16.58 -17.90
CA SER A 222 -0.29 17.26 -18.74
C SER A 222 -0.30 18.79 -18.55
N SER A 223 0.82 19.41 -18.17
CA SER A 223 0.91 20.86 -18.01
C SER A 223 0.68 21.57 -19.35
N ALA A 224 0.10 22.78 -19.32
CA ALA A 224 -0.16 23.55 -20.54
C ALA A 224 1.14 23.86 -21.31
N ALA A 225 2.25 24.04 -20.60
CA ALA A 225 3.56 24.27 -21.19
C ALA A 225 4.08 23.01 -21.89
N ASN A 226 3.98 21.84 -21.25
CA ASN A 226 4.41 20.58 -21.85
C ASN A 226 3.57 20.20 -23.08
N LEU A 227 2.24 20.31 -22.98
CA LEU A 227 1.36 20.03 -24.10
C LEU A 227 1.65 20.96 -25.30
N ALA A 228 1.96 22.23 -25.06
CA ALA A 228 2.34 23.17 -26.12
C ALA A 228 3.70 22.82 -26.74
N LEU A 229 4.67 22.37 -25.94
CA LEU A 229 5.97 21.90 -26.42
C LEU A 229 5.82 20.66 -27.31
N LEU A 230 5.13 19.63 -26.81
CA LEU A 230 4.87 18.39 -27.55
C LEU A 230 4.09 18.67 -28.84
N GLN A 231 3.07 19.54 -28.78
CA GLN A 231 2.34 19.98 -29.97
C GLN A 231 3.24 20.69 -30.99
N GLY A 232 4.22 21.47 -30.53
CA GLY A 232 5.21 22.10 -31.41
C GLY A 232 5.99 21.07 -32.23
N TYR A 233 6.42 19.98 -31.58
CA TYR A 233 7.12 18.88 -32.24
C TYR A 233 6.21 18.05 -33.16
N THR A 234 4.94 17.82 -32.79
CA THR A 234 4.02 17.09 -33.67
C THR A 234 3.68 17.88 -34.94
N MET A 235 3.60 19.21 -34.86
CA MET A 235 3.38 20.08 -36.02
C MET A 235 4.65 20.31 -36.87
N ASN A 236 5.83 20.21 -36.26
CA ASN A 236 7.10 20.39 -36.96
C ASN A 236 8.13 19.32 -36.54
N PRO A 237 7.98 18.07 -37.02
CA PRO A 237 8.86 16.96 -36.61
C PRO A 237 10.33 17.16 -36.99
N SER A 238 10.63 18.09 -37.91
CA SER A 238 12.02 18.41 -38.31
C SER A 238 12.85 19.08 -37.21
N THR A 239 12.22 19.59 -36.15
CA THR A 239 12.92 20.20 -35.01
C THR A 239 13.22 19.22 -33.89
N LEU A 240 12.83 17.95 -34.03
CA LEU A 240 13.14 16.92 -33.04
C LEU A 240 14.64 16.69 -32.94
N PRO A 241 15.18 16.46 -31.72
CA PRO A 241 16.54 15.99 -31.54
C PRO A 241 16.80 14.71 -32.35
N ALA A 242 18.01 14.56 -32.85
CA ALA A 242 18.37 13.44 -33.71
C ALA A 242 19.88 13.16 -33.62
N ASN A 243 20.22 11.89 -33.70
CA ASN A 243 21.58 11.46 -33.99
C ASN A 243 21.99 11.88 -35.42
N ALA A 244 23.25 11.72 -35.79
CA ALA A 244 23.81 12.02 -37.11
C ALA A 244 22.95 11.45 -38.26
N THR A 245 22.40 10.25 -38.07
CA THR A 245 21.28 9.75 -38.86
C THR A 245 20.02 9.83 -37.99
N PRO A 246 18.94 10.50 -38.43
CA PRO A 246 17.71 10.60 -37.63
C PRO A 246 17.10 9.25 -37.23
N ALA A 247 17.22 8.24 -38.10
CA ALA A 247 16.76 6.88 -37.84
C ALA A 247 17.56 6.15 -36.74
N ASP A 248 18.80 6.56 -36.47
CA ASP A 248 19.68 5.96 -35.46
C ASP A 248 19.48 6.59 -34.06
N THR A 249 18.46 7.44 -33.90
CA THR A 249 18.10 8.05 -32.63
C THR A 249 17.44 7.00 -31.74
N LEU A 250 17.98 6.78 -30.54
CA LEU A 250 17.40 5.84 -29.57
C LEU A 250 16.32 6.56 -28.79
N ALA A 251 15.15 5.95 -28.64
CA ALA A 251 14.05 6.57 -27.91
C ALA A 251 13.09 5.53 -27.30
N GLY A 252 12.34 5.99 -26.29
CA GLY A 252 11.26 5.24 -25.66
C GLY A 252 10.35 6.12 -24.82
N LEU A 253 9.38 5.47 -24.19
CA LEU A 253 8.46 6.06 -23.24
C LEU A 253 8.59 5.37 -21.89
N ILE A 254 8.53 6.16 -20.82
CA ILE A 254 8.33 5.69 -19.45
C ILE A 254 6.97 6.21 -19.01
N ILE A 255 6.07 5.31 -18.63
CA ILE A 255 4.73 5.68 -18.14
C ILE A 255 4.63 5.32 -16.67
N ASP A 256 4.45 6.33 -15.84
CA ASP A 256 4.30 6.23 -14.40
C ASP A 256 2.84 6.40 -13.98
N GLY A 257 2.42 5.69 -12.93
CA GLY A 257 1.11 5.87 -12.32
C GLY A 257 1.09 7.10 -11.41
N ALA A 258 0.43 8.18 -11.83
CA ALA A 258 0.53 9.50 -11.20
C ALA A 258 -0.68 9.92 -10.33
N TYR A 259 -1.61 9.00 -10.03
CA TYR A 259 -2.85 9.37 -9.33
C TYR A 259 -2.61 9.92 -7.93
N VAL A 260 -3.00 11.19 -7.73
CA VAL A 260 -3.05 11.85 -6.43
C VAL A 260 -4.49 11.85 -5.92
N ASP A 261 -4.73 11.18 -4.80
CA ASP A 261 -6.07 11.10 -4.22
C ASP A 261 -6.50 12.41 -3.54
N THR A 262 -7.77 12.74 -3.69
CA THR A 262 -8.44 13.77 -2.89
C THR A 262 -8.83 13.16 -1.54
N ARG A 263 -8.05 13.49 -0.51
CA ARG A 263 -8.30 13.04 0.86
C ARG A 263 -9.19 14.05 1.57
N PHE A 264 -10.18 13.55 2.31
CA PHE A 264 -10.72 14.34 3.40
C PHE A 264 -9.62 14.46 4.46
N GLU A 265 -9.27 15.68 4.82
CA GLU A 265 -8.28 15.94 5.87
C GLU A 265 -8.81 15.46 7.23
N THR A 266 -8.26 15.94 8.34
CA THR A 266 -8.65 15.48 9.69
C THR A 266 -10.09 15.85 10.11
N CYS A 267 -10.84 16.57 9.27
CA CYS A 267 -12.02 17.30 9.73
C CYS A 267 -13.24 16.43 10.09
N THR A 268 -13.46 15.26 9.48
CA THR A 268 -14.54 14.35 9.90
C THR A 268 -14.30 12.90 9.49
N PHE A 269 -13.61 12.12 10.32
CA PHE A 269 -13.55 10.67 10.11
C PHE A 269 -14.93 10.03 10.35
N TYR A 270 -15.39 9.23 9.41
CA TYR A 270 -16.54 8.35 9.55
C TYR A 270 -16.15 6.88 9.27
N PRO A 271 -16.61 5.90 10.08
CA PRO A 271 -16.28 4.48 9.86
C PRO A 271 -16.77 3.89 8.53
N ASN A 272 -17.66 4.59 7.82
CA ASN A 272 -18.13 4.26 6.48
C ASN A 272 -17.48 5.09 5.37
N ASP A 273 -16.55 6.00 5.70
CA ASP A 273 -15.77 6.70 4.68
C ASP A 273 -14.98 5.69 3.85
N SER A 274 -14.83 5.98 2.56
CA SER A 274 -14.26 5.04 1.61
C SER A 274 -12.79 4.75 1.93
N ILE A 275 -12.50 3.52 2.34
CA ILE A 275 -11.14 2.96 2.43
C ILE A 275 -10.49 2.75 1.04
N LEU A 276 -11.25 2.97 -0.04
CA LEU A 276 -10.83 2.73 -1.43
C LEU A 276 -9.60 3.53 -1.84
N ALA A 277 -9.32 4.66 -1.17
CA ALA A 277 -8.07 5.41 -1.26
C ALA A 277 -6.82 4.55 -1.00
N TYR A 278 -6.96 3.50 -0.19
CA TYR A 278 -5.91 2.58 0.21
C TYR A 278 -6.00 1.23 -0.48
N ILE A 279 -6.96 1.04 -1.39
CA ILE A 279 -7.21 -0.26 -2.03
C ILE A 279 -6.79 -0.15 -3.49
N GLU A 280 -5.95 -1.09 -3.92
CA GLU A 280 -5.46 -1.27 -5.29
C GLU A 280 -4.95 0.01 -6.01
N PRO A 281 -3.62 0.20 -6.09
CA PRO A 281 -3.01 1.32 -6.82
C PRO A 281 -3.33 1.30 -8.33
N VAL A 282 -3.03 2.40 -9.02
CA VAL A 282 -3.16 2.47 -10.49
C VAL A 282 -2.29 1.40 -11.12
N LYS A 283 -2.91 0.61 -12.01
CA LYS A 283 -2.25 -0.39 -12.84
C LYS A 283 -2.28 0.08 -14.28
N VAL A 284 -1.11 0.11 -14.90
CA VAL A 284 -0.93 0.52 -16.29
C VAL A 284 -0.51 -0.70 -17.10
N TYR A 285 -1.14 -0.89 -18.26
CA TYR A 285 -0.73 -1.89 -19.24
C TYR A 285 -0.65 -1.20 -20.60
N ALA A 286 0.42 -1.47 -21.35
CA ALA A 286 0.55 -0.98 -22.71
C ALA A 286 0.69 -2.14 -23.70
N SER A 287 0.13 -1.94 -24.88
CA SER A 287 0.31 -2.84 -26.01
C SER A 287 0.19 -2.06 -27.31
N GLU A 288 1.05 -2.35 -28.26
CA GLU A 288 0.82 -1.91 -29.64
C GLU A 288 -0.37 -2.69 -30.23
N VAL A 289 -1.20 -2.02 -31.03
CA VAL A 289 -2.40 -2.61 -31.64
C VAL A 289 -2.48 -2.29 -33.12
N ASP A 290 -3.24 -3.08 -33.89
CA ASP A 290 -3.54 -2.72 -35.28
C ASP A 290 -4.69 -1.71 -35.37
N TYR A 291 -5.06 -1.35 -36.59
CA TYR A 291 -6.21 -0.51 -36.88
C TYR A 291 -7.55 -1.08 -36.34
N THR A 292 -7.63 -2.40 -36.12
CA THR A 292 -8.81 -3.07 -35.54
C THR A 292 -8.73 -3.25 -34.03
N GLY A 293 -7.59 -2.92 -33.41
CA GLY A 293 -7.35 -3.00 -31.98
C GLY A 293 -6.80 -4.33 -31.47
N GLU A 294 -6.31 -5.23 -32.36
CA GLU A 294 -5.72 -6.51 -31.95
C GLU A 294 -4.24 -6.36 -31.54
N PRO A 295 -3.84 -6.83 -30.33
CA PRO A 295 -2.46 -6.67 -29.84
C PRO A 295 -1.50 -7.80 -30.26
N CYS A 296 -2.00 -8.90 -30.85
CA CYS A 296 -1.21 -10.11 -31.10
C CYS A 296 -0.42 -10.08 -32.43
N THR A 297 -0.57 -9.03 -33.23
CA THR A 297 -0.07 -8.95 -34.61
C THR A 297 1.24 -8.17 -34.75
N PHE A 298 1.70 -7.47 -33.71
CA PHE A 298 2.97 -6.72 -33.74
C PHE A 298 4.02 -7.33 -32.82
N THR A 299 5.12 -7.76 -33.42
CA THR A 299 6.33 -8.18 -32.75
C THR A 299 7.42 -7.15 -33.05
N GLY A 300 7.84 -6.37 -32.05
CA GLY A 300 8.98 -5.45 -32.21
C GLY A 300 9.07 -4.32 -31.19
N LEU A 301 7.95 -3.92 -30.56
CA LEU A 301 7.96 -2.92 -29.49
C LEU A 301 7.96 -3.64 -28.13
N CYS A 302 9.05 -3.51 -27.36
CA CYS A 302 9.09 -4.00 -25.98
C CYS A 302 8.17 -3.17 -25.10
N VAL A 303 7.41 -3.86 -24.26
CA VAL A 303 6.71 -3.28 -23.11
C VAL A 303 7.17 -4.04 -21.86
N ASN A 304 8.00 -3.39 -21.06
CA ASN A 304 8.55 -3.97 -19.84
C ASN A 304 7.86 -3.36 -18.62
N ASN A 305 7.38 -4.21 -17.72
CA ASN A 305 6.89 -3.78 -16.42
C ASN A 305 8.11 -3.62 -15.50
N GLN A 306 8.59 -2.38 -15.34
CA GLN A 306 9.71 -2.09 -14.46
C GLN A 306 9.28 -2.23 -13.01
N CYS A 307 8.26 -1.46 -12.62
CA CYS A 307 7.72 -1.48 -11.28
C CYS A 307 6.25 -1.88 -11.30
N LEU A 308 5.94 -2.99 -10.64
CA LEU A 308 4.56 -3.35 -10.35
C LEU A 308 4.02 -2.46 -9.23
N PRO A 309 2.75 -2.04 -9.30
CA PRO A 309 2.21 -1.16 -8.28
C PRO A 309 1.91 -1.94 -7.01
N VAL A 310 2.37 -1.43 -5.88
CA VAL A 310 2.21 -2.07 -4.56
C VAL A 310 1.21 -1.27 -3.74
N GLN A 311 0.19 -1.96 -3.23
CA GLN A 311 -0.77 -1.37 -2.32
C GLN A 311 -0.10 -1.10 -0.97
N GLY A 312 -0.19 0.14 -0.49
CA GLY A 312 0.27 0.45 0.87
C GLY A 312 -0.57 -0.29 1.92
N ALA A 313 0.08 -0.72 3.00
CA ALA A 313 -0.56 -1.50 4.06
C ALA A 313 -0.07 -1.04 5.44
N GLY A 314 -0.84 -1.34 6.48
CA GLY A 314 -0.49 -0.96 7.86
C GLY A 314 -0.78 0.51 8.21
N TYR A 315 -1.53 1.24 7.39
CA TYR A 315 -1.98 2.59 7.70
C TYR A 315 -2.83 2.65 8.98
N GLY A 316 -2.64 3.71 9.77
CA GLY A 316 -3.40 3.97 10.98
C GLY A 316 -4.90 4.02 10.76
N GLU A 317 -5.38 4.41 9.58
CA GLU A 317 -6.81 4.40 9.26
C GLU A 317 -7.46 3.00 9.37
N ASN A 318 -6.76 1.95 8.95
CA ASN A 318 -7.25 0.57 9.05
C ASN A 318 -7.30 0.10 10.50
N ILE A 319 -6.32 0.54 11.28
CA ILE A 319 -6.21 0.24 12.71
C ILE A 319 -7.29 0.97 13.50
N LEU A 320 -7.54 2.25 13.21
CA LEU A 320 -8.60 3.05 13.84
C LEU A 320 -9.97 2.37 13.72
N ARG A 321 -10.30 1.79 12.55
CA ARG A 321 -11.55 1.05 12.35
C ARG A 321 -11.62 -0.21 13.20
N SER A 322 -10.51 -0.95 13.30
CA SER A 322 -10.40 -2.16 14.13
C SER A 322 -10.48 -1.84 15.62
N LEU A 323 -9.88 -0.72 16.04
CA LEU A 323 -9.96 -0.19 17.40
C LEU A 323 -11.39 0.26 17.74
N ILE A 324 -12.04 1.05 16.88
CA ILE A 324 -13.44 1.47 17.05
C ILE A 324 -14.37 0.27 17.21
N LEU A 325 -14.17 -0.78 16.41
CA LEU A 325 -14.94 -2.02 16.55
C LEU A 325 -14.68 -2.68 17.91
N THR A 326 -13.42 -2.73 18.35
CA THR A 326 -13.03 -3.27 19.67
C THR A 326 -13.68 -2.50 20.82
N GLU A 327 -13.66 -1.16 20.78
CA GLU A 327 -14.32 -0.28 21.76
C GLU A 327 -15.85 -0.47 21.75
N GLY A 328 -16.45 -0.65 20.58
CA GLY A 328 -17.87 -1.00 20.45
C GLY A 328 -18.24 -2.29 21.19
N TYR A 329 -17.39 -3.31 21.13
CA TYR A 329 -17.57 -4.54 21.90
C TYR A 329 -17.31 -4.36 23.41
N ALA A 330 -16.52 -3.37 23.80
CA ALA A 330 -16.33 -2.94 25.19
C ALA A 330 -17.48 -2.08 25.73
N GLN A 331 -18.58 -1.93 24.97
CA GLN A 331 -19.72 -1.06 25.28
C GLN A 331 -19.37 0.43 25.27
N GLN A 332 -18.34 0.80 24.53
CA GLN A 332 -17.92 2.19 24.29
C GLN A 332 -18.09 2.50 22.79
N PRO A 333 -19.34 2.55 22.29
CA PRO A 333 -19.58 2.68 20.86
C PRO A 333 -19.13 4.06 20.36
N PHE A 334 -18.40 4.07 19.26
CA PHE A 334 -18.10 5.29 18.53
C PHE A 334 -19.38 5.88 17.95
N TYR A 335 -19.75 7.10 18.36
CA TYR A 335 -20.97 7.74 17.92
C TYR A 335 -20.92 8.13 16.44
N THR A 336 -21.79 7.57 15.59
CA THR A 336 -21.85 7.83 14.14
C THR A 336 -23.02 8.72 13.71
N GLY A 337 -23.77 9.31 14.66
CA GLY A 337 -24.89 10.19 14.32
C GLY A 337 -24.49 11.58 13.83
N MET A 338 -25.48 12.46 13.71
CA MET A 338 -25.32 13.80 13.12
C MET A 338 -24.67 14.82 14.06
N ASP A 339 -24.81 14.68 15.38
CA ASP A 339 -24.16 15.61 16.33
C ASP A 339 -22.78 15.09 16.72
N LEU A 340 -21.77 15.51 15.98
CA LEU A 340 -20.38 15.12 16.19
C LEU A 340 -19.83 15.52 17.57
N ARG A 341 -20.43 16.50 18.26
CA ARG A 341 -20.02 16.91 19.62
C ARG A 341 -20.30 15.82 20.65
N ILE A 342 -21.18 14.87 20.34
CA ILE A 342 -21.38 13.69 21.19
C ILE A 342 -20.07 12.90 21.31
N ARG A 343 -19.21 12.89 20.28
CA ARG A 343 -17.90 12.20 20.32
C ARG A 343 -16.95 12.82 21.34
N GLU A 344 -16.93 14.15 21.48
CA GLU A 344 -16.08 14.84 22.47
C GLU A 344 -16.51 14.49 23.90
N ILE A 345 -17.81 14.54 24.20
CA ILE A 345 -18.31 14.28 25.56
C ILE A 345 -18.32 12.80 25.92
N THR A 346 -18.21 11.89 24.94
CA THR A 346 -18.19 10.43 25.15
C THR A 346 -16.79 9.83 25.11
N ASN A 347 -15.72 10.65 25.11
CA ASN A 347 -14.33 10.20 24.93
C ASN A 347 -14.08 9.48 23.59
N GLY A 348 -14.99 9.58 22.62
CA GLY A 348 -14.92 8.87 21.34
C GLY A 348 -13.83 9.40 20.41
N THR A 349 -13.29 10.60 20.65
CA THR A 349 -12.18 11.17 19.86
C THR A 349 -10.81 10.63 20.28
N ASP A 350 -10.70 9.94 21.42
CA ASP A 350 -9.42 9.48 21.96
C ASP A 350 -8.74 8.44 21.06
N VAL A 351 -9.52 7.67 20.28
CA VAL A 351 -8.99 6.75 19.27
C VAL A 351 -8.07 7.47 18.27
N PHE A 352 -8.36 8.72 17.92
CA PHE A 352 -7.56 9.54 16.99
C PHE A 352 -6.30 10.11 17.62
N ASN A 353 -6.28 10.24 18.95
CA ASN A 353 -5.08 10.62 19.69
C ASN A 353 -4.17 9.40 19.92
N ALA A 354 -4.74 8.20 19.98
CA ALA A 354 -4.01 6.96 20.19
C ALA A 354 -3.29 6.46 18.93
N ILE A 355 -3.92 6.61 17.76
CA ILE A 355 -3.41 6.17 16.47
C ILE A 355 -3.47 7.33 15.48
N ASP A 356 -2.32 7.69 14.93
CA ASP A 356 -2.24 8.64 13.82
C ASP A 356 -2.65 7.94 12.52
N LYS A 357 -3.70 8.46 11.89
CA LYS A 357 -4.24 7.93 10.63
C LYS A 357 -3.23 7.90 9.48
N ASN A 358 -2.28 8.84 9.45
CA ASN A 358 -1.32 9.00 8.36
C ASN A 358 -0.05 8.17 8.58
N SER A 359 0.18 7.74 9.81
CA SER A 359 1.31 6.89 10.16
C SER A 359 1.06 5.43 9.76
N THR A 360 2.14 4.66 9.70
CA THR A 360 2.09 3.22 9.46
C THR A 360 2.58 2.48 10.70
N TYR A 361 2.03 1.28 10.91
CA TYR A 361 2.27 0.49 12.12
C TYR A 361 2.55 -0.97 11.78
N THR A 362 3.35 -1.60 12.65
CA THR A 362 3.55 -3.04 12.65
C THR A 362 2.46 -3.71 13.48
N ARG A 363 1.96 -4.86 13.05
CA ARG A 363 0.86 -5.55 13.72
C ARG A 363 1.24 -6.99 14.02
N TYR A 364 1.16 -7.37 15.29
CA TYR A 364 1.29 -8.75 15.71
C TYR A 364 -0.07 -9.35 15.95
N TYR A 365 -0.20 -10.63 15.62
CA TYR A 365 -1.42 -11.39 15.79
C TYR A 365 -1.12 -12.66 16.58
N ILE A 366 -1.88 -12.88 17.65
CA ILE A 366 -1.90 -14.14 18.39
C ILE A 366 -3.26 -14.78 18.18
N GLN A 367 -3.27 -15.95 17.52
CA GLN A 367 -4.46 -16.75 17.37
C GLN A 367 -4.48 -17.82 18.45
N HIS A 368 -5.48 -17.76 19.34
CA HIS A 368 -5.61 -18.66 20.49
C HIS A 368 -6.98 -19.32 20.50
N SER A 369 -7.02 -20.63 20.63
CA SER A 369 -8.26 -21.40 20.79
C SER A 369 -8.52 -21.71 22.25
N VAL A 370 -9.76 -21.57 22.71
CA VAL A 370 -10.19 -22.03 24.03
C VAL A 370 -11.03 -23.29 23.86
N PRO A 371 -10.53 -24.47 24.29
CA PRO A 371 -11.32 -25.68 24.23
C PRO A 371 -12.53 -25.56 25.17
N ARG A 372 -13.75 -25.72 24.64
CA ARG A 372 -14.92 -26.01 25.47
C ARG A 372 -15.14 -27.52 25.43
N PHE A 373 -15.13 -28.15 26.60
CA PHE A 373 -15.61 -29.53 26.70
C PHE A 373 -17.09 -29.57 26.27
N ASN A 374 -17.43 -30.57 25.46
CA ASN A 374 -18.67 -30.80 24.71
C ASN A 374 -19.90 -29.97 25.11
N ASN A 375 -20.53 -29.31 24.14
CA ASN A 375 -21.92 -28.84 24.25
C ASN A 375 -22.85 -30.07 24.41
N PRO A 376 -23.98 -30.01 25.15
CA PRO A 376 -24.98 -31.08 25.26
C PRO A 376 -25.43 -31.78 23.96
N THR A 377 -25.16 -31.22 22.78
CA THR A 377 -25.40 -31.86 21.47
C THR A 377 -24.23 -32.71 20.94
N GLY A 378 -23.12 -32.82 21.66
CA GLY A 378 -21.95 -33.61 21.27
C GLY A 378 -21.07 -32.98 20.18
N THR A 379 -21.35 -31.72 19.79
CA THR A 379 -20.52 -30.98 18.82
C THR A 379 -19.37 -30.28 19.55
N PHE A 380 -18.14 -30.46 19.08
CA PHE A 380 -16.99 -29.66 19.50
C PHE A 380 -17.15 -28.24 18.94
N ASP A 381 -17.22 -27.25 19.82
CA ASP A 381 -17.18 -25.84 19.46
C ASP A 381 -15.98 -25.21 20.20
N ASN A 382 -14.90 -24.93 19.47
CA ASN A 382 -13.72 -24.27 20.02
C ASN A 382 -13.83 -22.79 19.70
N ASP A 383 -13.98 -21.95 20.73
CA ASP A 383 -13.92 -20.50 20.53
C ASP A 383 -12.51 -20.12 20.08
N GLN A 384 -12.40 -19.41 18.97
CA GLN A 384 -11.13 -18.86 18.50
C GLN A 384 -11.10 -17.36 18.70
N TYR A 385 -10.01 -16.88 19.32
CA TYR A 385 -9.76 -15.47 19.56
C TYR A 385 -8.54 -15.03 18.75
N LEU A 386 -8.65 -13.86 18.14
CA LEU A 386 -7.54 -13.18 17.49
C LEU A 386 -7.18 -11.94 18.30
N LEU A 387 -5.95 -11.86 18.79
CA LEU A 387 -5.45 -10.68 19.50
C LEU A 387 -4.53 -9.94 18.54
N GLU A 388 -4.90 -8.72 18.17
CA GLU A 388 -4.09 -7.81 17.35
C GLU A 388 -3.37 -6.83 18.27
N ILE A 389 -2.04 -6.77 18.18
CA ILE A 389 -1.20 -5.84 18.94
C ILE A 389 -0.55 -4.88 17.95
N VAL A 390 -0.84 -3.59 18.09
CA VAL A 390 -0.39 -2.54 17.18
C VAL A 390 0.81 -1.84 17.78
N THR A 391 1.97 -1.95 17.13
CA THR A 391 3.23 -1.33 17.55
C THR A 391 3.73 -0.33 16.49
N SER A 392 4.52 0.66 16.92
CA SER A 392 5.13 1.66 16.02
C SER A 392 6.20 1.04 15.10
N ALA A 393 6.90 0.02 15.58
CA ALA A 393 7.90 -0.74 14.85
C ALA A 393 7.94 -2.20 15.32
N THR A 394 8.84 -3.00 14.75
CA THR A 394 9.11 -4.36 15.23
C THR A 394 9.62 -4.36 16.68
N ASP A 395 9.13 -5.24 17.53
CA ASP A 395 9.49 -5.32 18.95
C ASP A 395 10.25 -6.62 19.21
N ALA A 396 11.57 -6.57 19.09
CA ALA A 396 12.45 -7.73 19.24
C ALA A 396 12.36 -8.35 20.64
N ASN A 397 12.03 -7.56 21.66
CA ASN A 397 11.87 -8.09 23.01
C ASN A 397 10.62 -8.95 23.11
N PHE A 398 9.50 -8.48 22.56
CA PHE A 398 8.26 -9.24 22.50
C PHE A 398 8.42 -10.54 21.69
N GLU A 399 9.08 -10.47 20.54
CA GLU A 399 9.36 -11.65 19.70
C GLU A 399 10.20 -12.69 20.44
N THR A 400 11.24 -12.25 21.16
CA THR A 400 12.09 -13.11 21.98
C THR A 400 11.29 -13.74 23.12
N PHE A 401 10.47 -12.93 23.82
CA PHE A 401 9.61 -13.42 24.90
C PHE A 401 8.63 -14.50 24.40
N MET A 402 7.91 -14.25 23.30
CA MET A 402 6.96 -15.20 22.74
C MET A 402 7.63 -16.52 22.36
N THR A 403 8.80 -16.46 21.73
CA THR A 403 9.58 -17.64 21.34
C THR A 403 9.93 -18.49 22.56
N ASN A 404 10.44 -17.85 23.62
CA ASN A 404 10.82 -18.55 24.85
C ASN A 404 9.61 -19.08 25.63
N TRP A 405 8.54 -18.29 25.75
CA TRP A 405 7.31 -18.68 26.44
C TRP A 405 6.66 -19.90 25.77
N LEU A 406 6.59 -19.92 24.43
CA LEU A 406 6.09 -21.06 23.67
C LEU A 406 7.00 -22.28 23.80
N ALA A 407 8.33 -22.10 23.75
CA ALA A 407 9.28 -23.18 23.94
C ALA A 407 9.17 -23.83 25.33
N ASN A 408 9.14 -23.01 26.39
CA ASN A 408 9.00 -23.48 27.77
C ASN A 408 7.67 -24.20 28.02
N ALA A 409 6.61 -23.80 27.31
CA ALA A 409 5.31 -24.46 27.35
C ALA A 409 5.23 -25.77 26.52
N ASN A 410 6.32 -26.21 25.90
CA ASN A 410 6.37 -27.31 24.94
C ASN A 410 5.46 -27.09 23.71
N SER A 411 5.39 -25.86 23.23
CA SER A 411 4.58 -25.42 22.07
C SER A 411 5.45 -24.83 20.97
N SER A 412 6.71 -25.26 20.88
CA SER A 412 7.75 -24.75 19.96
C SER A 412 7.45 -24.97 18.47
N CYS A 413 6.39 -25.69 18.12
CA CYS A 413 5.92 -25.82 16.74
C CYS A 413 5.32 -24.53 16.19
N VAL A 414 4.95 -23.59 17.07
CA VAL A 414 4.46 -22.26 16.70
C VAL A 414 5.64 -21.29 16.75
N GLY A 415 6.11 -20.86 15.58
CA GLY A 415 7.12 -19.81 15.44
C GLY A 415 6.49 -18.50 14.97
N LEU A 416 7.27 -17.41 15.01
CA LEU A 416 6.87 -16.15 14.40
C LEU A 416 6.84 -16.31 12.87
N GLU A 417 5.66 -16.14 12.27
CA GLU A 417 5.52 -15.98 10.82
C GLU A 417 5.56 -14.49 10.45
N THR A 418 6.38 -14.12 9.47
CA THR A 418 6.51 -12.73 9.03
C THR A 418 5.86 -12.52 7.66
N PHE A 419 4.91 -11.60 7.59
CA PHE A 419 4.33 -11.10 6.36
C PHE A 419 4.95 -9.73 6.06
N SER A 420 6.08 -9.74 5.36
CA SER A 420 6.78 -8.54 4.91
C SER A 420 6.29 -8.09 3.54
N CYS A 421 6.59 -6.85 3.21
CA CYS A 421 6.27 -6.30 1.90
C CYS A 421 7.15 -6.92 0.81
N PRO A 422 6.68 -6.92 -0.45
CA PRO A 422 7.53 -7.23 -1.59
C PRO A 422 8.75 -6.30 -1.64
N ALA A 423 9.83 -6.76 -2.26
CA ALA A 423 11.00 -5.92 -2.49
C ALA A 423 10.61 -4.66 -3.29
N ALA A 424 11.11 -3.50 -2.87
CA ALA A 424 10.91 -2.26 -3.59
C ALA A 424 11.59 -2.34 -4.97
N CYS A 425 10.89 -1.90 -6.00
CA CYS A 425 11.44 -1.74 -7.32
C CYS A 425 12.28 -0.47 -7.39
N THR A 426 13.34 -0.49 -8.22
CA THR A 426 14.07 0.70 -8.60
C THR A 426 13.48 1.22 -9.92
N PRO A 427 12.78 2.38 -9.92
CA PRO A 427 12.27 2.94 -11.16
C PRO A 427 13.41 3.40 -12.06
N VAL A 428 13.20 3.25 -13.37
CA VAL A 428 14.07 3.76 -14.42
C VAL A 428 13.94 5.28 -14.45
N SER A 429 15.08 5.97 -14.49
CA SER A 429 15.10 7.42 -14.67
C SER A 429 14.97 7.77 -16.16
N PRO A 430 14.23 8.83 -16.53
CA PRO A 430 14.19 9.29 -17.92
C PRO A 430 15.53 9.90 -18.39
N THR A 431 16.45 10.21 -17.47
CA THR A 431 17.74 10.84 -17.77
C THR A 431 18.89 10.21 -16.98
N ASN A 432 20.12 10.27 -17.51
CA ASN A 432 21.33 9.82 -16.81
C ASN A 432 22.42 10.89 -16.65
N ASP A 433 22.08 12.16 -16.90
CA ASP A 433 22.97 13.33 -16.78
C ASP A 433 23.17 13.84 -15.34
#